data_AF-A0A3D1YDC1-F1
#
_entry.id   AF-A0A3D1YDC1-F1
#
_cell.length_a   1.000
_cell.length_b   1.000
_cell.length_c   1.000
_cell.angle_alpha   90.00
_cell.angle_beta   90.00
_cell.angle_gamma   90.00
#
_symmetry.space_group_name_H-M   'P 1'
#
loop_
_entity.id
_entity.type
_entity.pdbx_description
1 polymer ?
#
loop_
_entity_poly.entity_id
_entity_poly.type
_entity_poly.pdbx_seq_one_letter_code
_entity_poly.pdbx_strand_id
1 'polypeptide(L)'
;MIIQTNLRNKVNSGKVRDTYAIDDNTLLMVSTDRISAFDVVLLDGIPGKGQVLNGISKFWFDKTEHIIQNHLLYLADDEVVSTLYHKNELIKEMKPDIAAQSMIVKKANRIDVECVVRGYITGSAWNEYKREGTVSGQAMPNGLVEGQKFPEPIFTPTTKADEGHDENMTIKEVQDKVGKILAQQLEEISKAVYNFAHDYALGKNIILADTKIEFGFIDGQLTLIDELLTPDSSRFWNAFNYQPGQYLDNYDKQLVRNWLENSGWDKESTPPYLPVEIIKNTAKRYTEVFALLST
;
A
#
# COMPACT_ATOMS: atom_id res chain seq x y z
N MET A 1 -12.31 11.08 -13.05
CA MET A 1 -11.22 10.10 -12.93
C MET A 1 -9.91 10.79 -13.19
N ILE A 2 -8.95 10.70 -12.27
CA ILE A 2 -7.66 11.39 -12.35
C ILE A 2 -6.58 10.38 -12.70
N ILE A 3 -6.18 10.33 -13.97
CA ILE A 3 -5.12 9.41 -14.47
C ILE A 3 -3.77 10.11 -14.56
N GLN A 4 -3.78 11.41 -14.80
CA GLN A 4 -2.57 12.23 -14.88
C GLN A 4 -2.83 13.55 -14.17
N THR A 5 -1.86 14.00 -13.39
CA THR A 5 -1.85 15.36 -12.86
C THR A 5 -0.72 16.19 -13.49
N ASN A 6 -1.01 17.46 -13.74
CA ASN A 6 -0.08 18.42 -14.32
C ASN A 6 -0.06 19.69 -13.47
N LEU A 7 0.41 19.53 -12.22
CA LEU A 7 0.69 20.64 -11.31
C LEU A 7 2.15 21.08 -11.44
N ARG A 8 2.45 22.28 -10.95
CA ARG A 8 3.82 22.81 -10.87
C ARG A 8 4.68 22.00 -9.88
N ASN A 9 6.00 22.09 -10.01
CA ASN A 9 6.97 21.49 -9.07
C ASN A 9 6.86 19.97 -8.93
N LYS A 10 6.63 19.26 -10.04
CA LYS A 10 6.58 17.79 -10.02
C LYS A 10 7.94 17.21 -9.63
N VAL A 11 7.94 16.35 -8.62
CA VAL A 11 9.12 15.64 -8.12
C VAL A 11 9.21 14.27 -8.78
N ASN A 12 8.11 13.50 -8.78
CA ASN A 12 8.06 12.16 -9.33
C ASN A 12 6.63 11.78 -9.79
N SER A 13 6.53 10.86 -10.74
CA SER A 13 5.33 10.08 -11.08
C SER A 13 5.63 8.61 -10.81
N GLY A 14 5.10 8.06 -9.71
CA GLY A 14 5.08 6.62 -9.48
C GLY A 14 3.94 5.92 -10.21
N LYS A 15 3.86 4.59 -10.04
CA LYS A 15 2.81 3.75 -10.66
C LYS A 15 1.40 4.32 -10.46
N VAL A 16 1.08 4.73 -9.23
CA VAL A 16 -0.27 5.20 -8.86
C VAL A 16 -0.31 6.57 -8.17
N ARG A 17 0.85 7.20 -7.92
CA ARG A 17 0.94 8.50 -7.24
C ARG A 17 1.77 9.50 -8.02
N ASP A 18 1.34 10.75 -8.02
CA ASP A 18 2.12 11.89 -8.49
C ASP A 18 2.54 12.72 -7.27
N THR A 19 3.82 13.07 -7.16
CA THR A 19 4.37 13.80 -6.02
C THR A 19 4.90 15.15 -6.47
N TYR A 20 4.56 16.19 -5.71
CA TYR A 20 4.93 17.57 -5.98
C TYR A 20 5.54 18.23 -4.75
N ALA A 21 6.51 19.11 -4.95
CA ALA A 21 7.08 19.90 -3.86
C ALA A 21 6.21 21.13 -3.59
N ILE A 22 5.73 21.25 -2.35
CA ILE A 22 5.09 22.47 -1.85
C ILE A 22 6.19 23.46 -1.45
N ASP A 23 7.20 22.96 -0.73
CA ASP A 23 8.44 23.63 -0.33
C ASP A 23 9.56 22.59 -0.13
N ASP A 24 10.68 22.98 0.49
CA ASP A 24 11.85 22.11 0.70
C ASP A 24 11.57 20.90 1.61
N ASN A 25 10.61 21.03 2.53
CA ASN A 25 10.32 20.06 3.59
C ASN A 25 8.91 19.44 3.49
N THR A 26 8.08 19.91 2.55
CA THR A 26 6.67 19.49 2.44
C THR A 26 6.35 19.06 1.01
N LEU A 27 5.66 17.95 0.89
CA LEU A 27 5.21 17.38 -0.38
C LEU A 27 3.67 17.36 -0.46
N LEU A 28 3.15 17.55 -1.67
CA LEU A 28 1.81 17.14 -2.04
C LEU A 28 1.90 15.76 -2.71
N MET A 29 1.26 14.76 -2.13
CA MET A 29 1.12 13.43 -2.70
C MET A 29 -0.30 13.25 -3.25
N VAL A 30 -0.42 13.16 -4.57
CA VAL A 30 -1.71 12.89 -5.25
C VAL A 30 -1.82 11.40 -5.54
N SER A 31 -2.77 10.74 -4.88
CA SER A 31 -3.17 9.37 -5.22
C SER A 31 -4.07 9.42 -6.44
N THR A 32 -3.60 8.89 -7.55
CA THR A 32 -4.35 8.89 -8.81
C THR A 32 -5.26 7.67 -8.90
N ASP A 33 -6.20 7.72 -9.84
CA ASP A 33 -7.08 6.61 -10.17
C ASP A 33 -6.36 5.54 -11.02
N ARG A 34 -5.07 5.72 -11.33
CA ARG A 34 -4.27 4.68 -11.97
C ARG A 34 -4.24 3.42 -11.12
N ILE A 35 -4.23 2.28 -11.80
CA ILE A 35 -4.03 0.98 -11.19
C ILE A 35 -2.87 0.28 -11.89
N SER A 36 -2.13 -0.52 -11.13
CA SER A 36 -1.03 -1.34 -11.63
C SER A 36 -1.25 -2.80 -11.25
N ALA A 37 -0.77 -3.69 -12.10
CA ALA A 37 -0.71 -5.13 -11.85
C ALA A 37 0.54 -5.69 -12.53
N PHE A 38 1.22 -6.63 -11.86
CA PHE A 38 2.47 -7.22 -12.35
C PHE A 38 3.51 -6.15 -12.77
N ASP A 39 3.62 -5.10 -11.95
CA ASP A 39 4.52 -3.96 -12.13
C ASP A 39 4.29 -3.07 -13.36
N VAL A 40 3.22 -3.31 -14.12
CA VAL A 40 2.78 -2.47 -15.23
C VAL A 40 1.60 -1.60 -14.81
N VAL A 41 1.63 -0.32 -15.16
CA VAL A 41 0.48 0.59 -15.04
C VAL A 41 -0.48 0.31 -16.19
N LEU A 42 -1.74 0.06 -15.87
CA LEU A 42 -2.75 -0.30 -16.88
C LEU A 42 -3.24 0.94 -17.64
N LEU A 43 -3.84 0.71 -18.82
CA LEU A 43 -4.40 1.78 -19.66
C LEU A 43 -5.64 2.42 -19.02
N ASP A 44 -6.42 1.63 -18.29
CA ASP A 44 -7.60 2.07 -17.56
C ASP A 44 -7.28 2.42 -16.10
N GLY A 45 -8.10 3.28 -15.50
CA GLY A 45 -8.09 3.53 -14.07
C GLY A 45 -9.34 3.04 -13.36
N ILE A 46 -9.31 3.11 -12.04
CA ILE A 46 -10.43 2.79 -11.16
C ILE A 46 -10.99 4.11 -10.61
N PRO A 47 -12.19 4.56 -11.03
CA PRO A 47 -12.74 5.83 -10.61
C PRO A 47 -12.87 5.95 -9.08
N GLY A 48 -12.38 7.05 -8.51
CA GLY A 48 -12.49 7.35 -7.07
C GLY A 48 -11.53 6.55 -6.18
N LYS A 49 -10.65 5.74 -6.78
CA LYS A 49 -9.64 4.96 -6.07
C LYS A 49 -8.75 5.88 -5.24
N GLY A 50 -8.23 6.95 -5.82
CA GLY A 50 -7.28 7.83 -5.13
C GLY A 50 -7.85 8.41 -3.83
N GLN A 51 -9.11 8.84 -3.88
CA GLN A 51 -9.86 9.36 -2.72
C GLN A 51 -9.97 8.31 -1.62
N VAL A 52 -10.37 7.08 -1.98
CA VAL A 52 -10.53 5.98 -1.03
C VAL A 52 -9.19 5.61 -0.38
N LEU A 53 -8.11 5.52 -1.15
CA LEU A 53 -6.79 5.17 -0.60
C LEU A 53 -6.27 6.21 0.41
N ASN A 54 -6.49 7.51 0.13
CA ASN A 54 -6.12 8.57 1.07
C ASN A 54 -6.98 8.54 2.33
N GLY A 55 -8.29 8.32 2.19
CA GLY A 55 -9.19 8.17 3.33
C GLY A 55 -8.79 7.02 4.25
N ILE A 56 -8.45 5.86 3.67
CA ILE A 56 -7.94 4.70 4.41
C ILE A 56 -6.59 5.03 5.08
N SER A 57 -5.65 5.66 4.36
CA SER A 57 -4.35 6.01 4.93
C SER A 57 -4.49 6.98 6.10
N LYS A 58 -5.31 8.04 5.97
CA LYS A 58 -5.63 8.98 7.06
C LYS A 58 -6.17 8.25 8.27
N PHE A 59 -7.17 7.39 8.07
CA PHE A 59 -7.78 6.61 9.13
C PHE A 59 -6.73 5.79 9.89
N TRP A 60 -5.85 5.09 9.17
CA TRP A 60 -4.82 4.28 9.82
C TRP A 60 -3.71 5.08 10.45
N PHE A 61 -3.28 6.20 9.86
CA PHE A 61 -2.33 7.12 10.48
C PHE A 61 -2.81 7.61 11.85
N ASP A 62 -4.10 7.96 11.97
CA ASP A 62 -4.69 8.35 13.25
C ASP A 62 -4.74 7.17 14.23
N LYS A 63 -5.14 5.99 13.75
CA LYS A 63 -5.28 4.81 14.61
C LYS A 63 -3.95 4.28 15.13
N THR A 64 -2.84 4.49 14.40
CA THR A 64 -1.52 3.96 14.75
C THR A 64 -0.57 4.99 15.34
N GLU A 65 -1.02 6.23 15.57
CA GLU A 65 -0.20 7.32 16.15
C GLU A 65 0.43 6.94 17.50
N HIS A 66 -0.27 6.13 18.30
CA HIS A 66 0.22 5.62 19.58
C HIS A 66 1.34 4.56 19.46
N ILE A 67 1.56 4.01 18.26
CA ILE A 67 2.64 3.04 17.95
C ILE A 67 3.85 3.79 17.36
N ILE A 68 3.61 4.64 16.36
CA ILE A 68 4.65 5.42 15.68
C ILE A 68 4.07 6.68 15.05
N GLN A 69 4.86 7.73 14.99
CA GLN A 69 4.52 8.94 14.23
C GLN A 69 4.51 8.68 12.72
N ASN A 70 3.72 9.46 12.00
CA ASN A 70 3.61 9.39 10.54
C ASN A 70 3.88 10.76 9.89
N HIS A 71 4.03 10.76 8.57
CA HIS A 71 4.38 11.97 7.81
C HIS A 71 3.21 12.88 7.44
N LEU A 72 1.96 12.48 7.70
CA LEU A 72 0.80 13.23 7.25
C LEU A 72 0.66 14.53 8.05
N LEU A 73 0.45 15.65 7.35
CA LEU A 73 0.09 16.92 7.97
C LEU A 73 -1.40 17.20 7.83
N TYR A 74 -1.92 17.11 6.59
CA TYR A 74 -3.31 17.44 6.26
C TYR A 74 -3.79 16.61 5.07
N LEU A 75 -5.09 16.36 4.99
CA LEU A 75 -5.71 16.11 3.68
C LEU A 75 -5.77 17.43 2.94
N ALA A 76 -5.52 17.42 1.62
CA ALA A 76 -5.36 18.68 0.90
C ALA A 76 -6.69 19.44 0.70
N ASP A 77 -7.82 18.79 0.97
CA ASP A 77 -9.17 19.36 1.00
C ASP A 77 -9.65 19.77 2.40
N ASP A 78 -8.83 19.62 3.45
CA ASP A 78 -9.14 20.14 4.79
C ASP A 78 -9.30 21.67 4.76
N GLU A 79 -10.32 22.20 5.43
CA GLU A 79 -10.65 23.65 5.42
C GLU A 79 -9.45 24.53 5.81
N VAL A 80 -8.65 24.06 6.78
CA VAL A 80 -7.49 24.77 7.32
C VAL A 80 -6.38 24.95 6.28
N VAL A 81 -6.27 24.07 5.27
CA VAL A 81 -5.22 24.10 4.25
C VAL A 81 -5.30 25.38 3.42
N SER A 82 -6.51 25.81 3.06
CA SER A 82 -6.73 27.04 2.31
C SER A 82 -6.16 28.28 3.02
N THR A 83 -6.18 28.27 4.36
CA THR A 83 -5.67 29.37 5.20
C THR A 83 -4.16 29.26 5.41
N LEU A 84 -3.66 28.08 5.78
CA LEU A 84 -2.23 27.86 6.04
C LEU A 84 -1.37 28.04 4.79
N TYR A 85 -1.87 27.60 3.64
CA TYR A 85 -1.15 27.61 2.36
C TYR A 85 -1.68 28.67 1.38
N HIS A 86 -2.36 29.72 1.85
CA HIS A 86 -2.99 30.75 0.99
C HIS A 86 -2.02 31.46 0.02
N LYS A 87 -0.72 31.49 0.31
CA LYS A 87 0.33 32.07 -0.55
C LYS A 87 1.00 31.06 -1.47
N ASN A 88 0.72 29.76 -1.30
CA ASN A 88 1.33 28.72 -2.12
C ASN A 88 0.50 28.54 -3.39
N GLU A 89 1.08 28.91 -4.53
CA GLU A 89 0.38 28.90 -5.82
C GLU A 89 0.02 27.48 -6.30
N LEU A 90 0.75 26.44 -5.88
CA LEU A 90 0.38 25.05 -6.19
C LEU A 90 -0.94 24.68 -5.52
N ILE A 91 -1.10 25.04 -4.24
CA ILE A 91 -2.32 24.75 -3.47
C ILE A 91 -3.49 25.64 -3.94
N LYS A 92 -3.23 26.92 -4.17
CA LYS A 92 -4.25 27.89 -4.58
C LYS A 92 -4.91 27.57 -5.92
N GLU A 93 -4.17 27.01 -6.87
CA GLU A 93 -4.68 26.64 -8.20
C GLU A 93 -5.14 25.18 -8.28
N MET A 94 -4.98 24.41 -7.20
CA MET A 94 -5.37 23.01 -7.17
C MET A 94 -6.89 22.87 -7.31
N LYS A 95 -7.33 22.04 -8.25
CA LYS A 95 -8.75 21.74 -8.44
C LYS A 95 -9.30 20.92 -7.27
N PRO A 96 -10.56 21.12 -6.86
CA PRO A 96 -11.18 20.35 -5.76
C PRO A 96 -11.06 18.83 -5.92
N ASP A 97 -11.26 18.30 -7.12
CA ASP A 97 -11.16 16.85 -7.37
C ASP A 97 -9.74 16.30 -7.16
N ILE A 98 -8.70 17.12 -7.39
CA ILE A 98 -7.30 16.74 -7.09
C ILE A 98 -7.08 16.83 -5.58
N ALA A 99 -7.56 17.89 -4.93
CA ALA A 99 -7.43 18.08 -3.48
C ALA A 99 -8.02 16.91 -2.70
N ALA A 100 -9.21 16.44 -3.07
CA ALA A 100 -9.91 15.30 -2.47
C ALA A 100 -9.14 13.96 -2.57
N GLN A 101 -8.11 13.90 -3.42
CA GLN A 101 -7.26 12.72 -3.63
C GLN A 101 -5.80 13.02 -3.31
N SER A 102 -5.54 14.06 -2.52
CA SER A 102 -4.19 14.49 -2.16
C SER A 102 -3.95 14.55 -0.66
N MET A 103 -2.74 14.20 -0.25
CA MET A 103 -2.22 14.38 1.10
C MET A 103 -1.10 15.41 1.08
N ILE A 104 -1.06 16.29 2.08
CA ILE A 104 0.08 17.15 2.37
C ILE A 104 0.91 16.46 3.45
N VAL A 105 2.17 16.15 3.14
CA VAL A 105 3.03 15.32 3.99
C VAL A 105 4.39 15.98 4.21
N LYS A 106 5.03 15.68 5.33
CA LYS A 106 6.45 15.99 5.53
C LYS A 106 7.31 15.13 4.61
N LYS A 107 8.31 15.75 3.98
CA LYS A 107 9.33 15.07 3.20
C LYS A 107 10.24 14.27 4.13
N ALA A 108 10.46 13.01 3.79
CA ALA A 108 11.31 12.11 4.56
C ALA A 108 12.53 11.65 3.75
N ASN A 109 13.63 11.37 4.44
CA ASN A 109 14.73 10.60 3.91
C ASN A 109 14.33 9.12 3.95
N ARG A 110 13.82 8.59 2.83
CA ARG A 110 13.29 7.23 2.70
C ARG A 110 14.34 6.18 3.07
N ILE A 111 13.91 5.13 3.75
CA ILE A 111 14.67 3.89 3.90
C ILE A 111 14.24 2.95 2.76
N ASP A 112 15.18 2.53 1.91
CA ASP A 112 14.89 1.68 0.75
C ASP A 112 14.72 0.19 1.13
N VAL A 113 13.79 -0.08 2.04
CA VAL A 113 13.37 -1.42 2.45
C VAL A 113 11.86 -1.43 2.55
N GLU A 114 11.20 -2.23 1.72
CA GLU A 114 9.77 -2.44 1.83
C GLU A 114 9.49 -3.44 2.96
N CYS A 115 8.88 -2.94 4.03
CA CYS A 115 8.68 -3.71 5.26
C CYS A 115 7.36 -4.49 5.15
N VAL A 116 7.42 -5.67 4.53
CA VAL A 116 6.24 -6.53 4.35
C VAL A 116 6.05 -7.44 5.57
N VAL A 117 4.84 -7.44 6.13
CA VAL A 117 4.43 -8.38 7.18
C VAL A 117 3.31 -9.25 6.67
N ARG A 118 3.40 -10.56 6.94
CA ARG A 118 2.43 -11.56 6.51
C ARG A 118 1.91 -12.32 7.72
N GLY A 119 0.61 -12.29 7.96
CA GLY A 119 -0.03 -13.21 8.91
C GLY A 119 -0.65 -14.42 8.23
N TYR A 120 -0.75 -14.43 6.89
CA TYR A 120 -1.31 -15.52 6.12
C TYR A 120 -0.45 -15.82 4.89
N ILE A 121 -0.36 -17.09 4.50
CA ILE A 121 0.40 -17.49 3.31
C ILE A 121 -0.44 -17.29 2.04
N THR A 122 -0.02 -16.38 1.17
CA THR A 122 -0.72 -16.07 -0.10
C THR A 122 0.25 -15.40 -1.08
N GLY A 123 -0.18 -15.15 -2.30
CA GLY A 123 0.58 -14.37 -3.29
C GLY A 123 1.99 -14.91 -3.52
N SER A 124 2.99 -14.03 -3.50
CA SER A 124 4.39 -14.40 -3.73
C SER A 124 4.92 -15.40 -2.70
N ALA A 125 4.52 -15.29 -1.43
CA ALA A 125 4.91 -16.24 -0.39
C ALA A 125 4.35 -17.65 -0.65
N TRP A 126 3.09 -17.75 -1.09
CA TRP A 126 2.51 -19.04 -1.49
C TRP A 126 3.17 -19.63 -2.73
N ASN A 127 3.52 -18.79 -3.71
CA ASN A 127 4.20 -19.23 -4.92
C ASN A 127 5.62 -19.75 -4.64
N GLU A 128 6.37 -19.08 -3.76
CA GLU A 128 7.69 -19.56 -3.30
C GLU A 128 7.54 -20.88 -2.54
N TYR A 129 6.62 -20.96 -1.58
CA TYR A 129 6.41 -22.17 -0.78
C TYR A 129 6.05 -23.39 -1.65
N LYS A 130 5.19 -23.23 -2.65
CA LYS A 130 4.88 -24.32 -3.59
C LYS A 130 6.10 -24.82 -4.37
N ARG A 131 7.05 -23.94 -4.67
CA ARG A 131 8.23 -24.25 -5.48
C ARG A 131 9.37 -24.81 -4.65
N GLU A 132 9.60 -24.24 -3.46
CA GLU A 132 10.82 -24.42 -2.67
C GLU A 132 10.56 -24.85 -1.22
N GLY A 133 9.31 -24.81 -0.74
CA GLY A 133 8.98 -25.05 0.66
C GLY A 133 9.40 -23.90 1.60
N THR A 134 9.70 -22.72 1.04
CA THR A 134 10.18 -21.56 1.78
C THR A 134 9.27 -20.34 1.63
N VAL A 135 9.42 -19.38 2.54
CA VAL A 135 8.88 -18.02 2.42
C VAL A 135 9.99 -17.03 2.76
N SER A 136 10.36 -16.18 1.80
CA SER A 136 11.51 -15.26 1.93
C SER A 136 12.80 -16.01 2.30
N GLY A 137 13.00 -17.19 1.68
CA GLY A 137 14.14 -18.08 1.93
C GLY A 137 14.09 -18.85 3.27
N GLN A 138 13.07 -18.64 4.11
CA GLN A 138 12.92 -19.36 5.37
C GLN A 138 12.10 -20.64 5.16
N ALA A 139 12.62 -21.79 5.60
CA ALA A 139 11.93 -23.07 5.49
C ALA A 139 10.62 -23.08 6.30
N MET A 140 9.53 -23.47 5.63
CA MET A 140 8.21 -23.58 6.24
C MET A 140 7.84 -25.03 6.55
N PRO A 141 6.93 -25.28 7.51
CA PRO A 141 6.39 -26.62 7.76
C PRO A 141 5.71 -27.19 6.51
N ASN A 142 5.82 -28.51 6.33
CA ASN A 142 5.11 -29.20 5.25
C ASN A 142 3.58 -29.13 5.43
N GLY A 143 2.86 -29.18 4.31
CA GLY A 143 1.40 -29.31 4.30
C GLY A 143 0.62 -28.00 4.47
N LEU A 144 1.28 -26.83 4.41
CA LEU A 144 0.55 -25.55 4.33
C LEU A 144 -0.34 -25.51 3.08
N VAL A 145 -1.52 -24.90 3.24
CA VAL A 145 -2.45 -24.61 2.14
C VAL A 145 -2.59 -23.11 1.91
N GLU A 146 -3.01 -22.70 0.72
CA GLU A 146 -3.19 -21.29 0.38
C GLU A 146 -4.15 -20.58 1.33
N GLY A 147 -3.81 -19.37 1.75
CA GLY A 147 -4.60 -18.60 2.70
C GLY A 147 -4.48 -19.08 4.13
N GLN A 148 -3.65 -20.07 4.47
CA GLN A 148 -3.47 -20.50 5.86
C GLN A 148 -2.81 -19.41 6.73
N LYS A 149 -3.34 -19.20 7.94
CA LYS A 149 -2.75 -18.28 8.94
C LYS A 149 -1.42 -18.85 9.46
N PHE A 150 -0.39 -18.02 9.55
CA PHE A 150 0.84 -18.35 10.24
C PHE A 150 0.62 -18.36 11.77
N PRO A 151 1.40 -19.15 12.54
CA PRO A 151 1.33 -19.11 14.00
C PRO A 151 1.60 -17.71 14.56
N GLU A 152 2.55 -16.99 13.96
CA GLU A 152 2.90 -15.60 14.25
C GLU A 152 3.13 -14.87 12.91
N PRO A 153 2.84 -13.56 12.81
CA PRO A 153 3.18 -12.81 11.61
C PRO A 153 4.68 -12.80 11.37
N ILE A 154 5.06 -13.02 10.12
CA ILE A 154 6.46 -13.05 9.68
C ILE A 154 6.82 -11.77 8.95
N PHE A 155 8.05 -11.31 9.16
CA PHE A 155 8.63 -10.15 8.46
C PHE A 155 9.40 -10.64 7.24
N THR A 156 8.95 -10.24 6.05
CA THR A 156 9.49 -10.69 4.76
C THR A 156 9.87 -9.48 3.90
N PRO A 157 10.92 -8.74 4.29
CA PRO A 157 11.26 -7.48 3.65
C PRO A 157 11.62 -7.68 2.17
N THR A 158 11.41 -6.66 1.35
CA THR A 158 11.90 -6.64 -0.03
C THR A 158 12.73 -5.39 -0.29
N THR A 159 13.56 -5.44 -1.32
CA THR A 159 14.21 -4.24 -1.85
C THR A 159 13.16 -3.27 -2.34
N LYS A 160 13.55 -2.01 -2.50
CA LYS A 160 12.77 -1.00 -3.20
C LYS A 160 13.51 -0.58 -4.44
N ALA A 161 13.16 -1.14 -5.58
CA ALA A 161 13.83 -0.86 -6.84
C ALA A 161 13.23 0.39 -7.51
N ASP A 162 14.07 1.34 -7.93
CA ASP A 162 13.61 2.47 -8.74
C ASP A 162 13.30 2.01 -10.19
N GLU A 163 13.97 0.96 -10.66
CA GLU A 163 13.74 0.26 -11.93
C GLU A 163 13.79 -1.26 -11.72
N GLY A 164 12.85 -2.01 -12.29
CA GLY A 164 12.74 -3.47 -12.13
C GLY A 164 11.71 -3.91 -11.09
N HIS A 165 11.88 -5.13 -10.57
CA HIS A 165 10.99 -5.73 -9.57
C HIS A 165 11.64 -5.70 -8.18
N ASP A 166 10.82 -5.55 -7.14
CA ASP A 166 11.28 -5.69 -5.77
C ASP A 166 11.62 -7.16 -5.48
N GLU A 167 12.77 -7.38 -4.84
CA GLU A 167 13.33 -8.70 -4.55
C GLU A 167 13.24 -8.99 -3.05
N ASN A 168 12.97 -10.25 -2.68
CA ASN A 168 13.00 -10.67 -1.29
C ASN A 168 14.37 -10.40 -0.66
N MET A 169 14.38 -9.83 0.54
CA MET A 169 15.57 -9.63 1.36
C MET A 169 15.56 -10.59 2.54
N THR A 170 16.71 -11.20 2.81
CA THR A 170 16.98 -11.85 4.09
C THR A 170 17.13 -10.80 5.19
N ILE A 171 16.89 -11.21 6.45
CA ILE A 171 17.12 -10.33 7.60
C ILE A 171 18.57 -9.84 7.67
N LYS A 172 19.53 -10.67 7.25
CA LYS A 172 20.93 -10.29 7.20
C LYS A 172 21.17 -9.16 6.19
N GLU A 173 20.59 -9.23 5.00
CA GLU A 173 20.73 -8.16 3.99
C GLU A 173 20.11 -6.84 4.48
N VAL A 174 18.98 -6.89 5.20
CA VAL A 174 18.42 -5.70 5.84
C VAL A 174 19.40 -5.15 6.89
N GLN A 175 19.95 -5.99 7.77
CA GLN A 175 20.93 -5.57 8.77
C GLN A 175 22.20 -4.98 8.15
N ASP A 176 22.69 -5.55 7.06
CA ASP A 176 23.87 -5.06 6.34
C ASP A 176 23.58 -3.69 5.68
N LYS A 177 22.34 -3.46 5.23
CA LYS A 177 21.91 -2.21 4.60
C LYS A 177 21.64 -1.07 5.58
N VAL A 178 20.92 -1.34 6.68
CA VAL A 178 20.42 -0.30 7.59
C VAL A 178 21.02 -0.35 9.00
N GLY A 179 21.83 -1.38 9.29
CA GLY A 179 22.35 -1.66 10.62
C GLY A 179 21.39 -2.48 11.49
N LYS A 180 21.96 -3.27 12.41
CA LYS A 180 21.20 -4.24 13.23
C LYS A 180 20.09 -3.62 14.08
N ILE A 181 20.38 -2.48 14.70
CA ILE A 181 19.41 -1.81 15.60
C ILE A 181 18.19 -1.35 14.81
N LEU A 182 18.41 -0.67 13.68
CA LEU A 182 17.32 -0.17 12.84
C LEU A 182 16.55 -1.32 12.18
N ALA A 183 17.23 -2.37 11.71
CA ALA A 183 16.57 -3.55 11.16
C ALA A 183 15.59 -4.19 12.16
N GLN A 184 16.01 -4.31 13.43
CA GLN A 184 15.16 -4.81 14.51
C GLN A 184 13.96 -3.89 14.76
N GLN A 185 14.17 -2.57 14.79
CA GLN A 185 13.09 -1.60 14.98
C GLN A 185 12.06 -1.65 13.83
N LEU A 186 12.51 -1.75 12.59
CA LEU A 186 11.63 -1.88 11.42
C LEU A 186 10.75 -3.14 11.55
N GLU A 187 11.33 -4.29 11.88
CA GLU A 187 10.58 -5.53 12.09
C GLU A 187 9.54 -5.38 13.23
N GLU A 188 9.96 -4.92 14.40
CA GLU A 188 9.11 -4.80 15.59
C GLU A 188 7.93 -3.85 15.34
N ILE A 189 8.20 -2.66 14.79
CA ILE A 189 7.17 -1.66 14.51
C ILE A 189 6.24 -2.15 13.41
N SER A 190 6.75 -2.74 12.33
CA SER A 190 5.91 -3.27 11.26
C SER A 190 4.97 -4.36 11.77
N LYS A 191 5.47 -5.28 12.61
CA LYS A 191 4.64 -6.33 13.22
C LYS A 191 3.62 -5.74 14.21
N ALA A 192 3.99 -4.71 14.98
CA ALA A 192 3.06 -4.02 15.88
C ALA A 192 1.93 -3.34 15.11
N VAL A 193 2.24 -2.59 14.05
CA VAL A 193 1.25 -1.95 13.17
C VAL A 193 0.35 -3.00 12.50
N TYR A 194 0.95 -4.07 11.95
CA TYR A 194 0.19 -5.16 11.34
C TYR A 194 -0.77 -5.82 12.32
N ASN A 195 -0.31 -6.20 13.51
CA ASN A 195 -1.13 -6.90 14.51
C ASN A 195 -2.30 -6.04 14.96
N PHE A 196 -2.03 -4.77 15.31
CA PHE A 196 -3.07 -3.83 15.70
C PHE A 196 -4.12 -3.65 14.60
N ALA A 197 -3.69 -3.46 13.35
CA ALA A 197 -4.59 -3.29 12.22
C ALA A 197 -5.36 -4.57 11.88
N HIS A 198 -4.70 -5.73 11.97
CA HIS A 198 -5.33 -7.04 11.74
C HIS A 198 -6.43 -7.29 12.76
N ASP A 199 -6.17 -7.09 14.06
CA ASP A 199 -7.15 -7.29 15.12
C ASP A 199 -8.33 -6.34 14.98
N TYR A 200 -8.06 -5.06 14.66
CA TYR A 200 -9.11 -4.08 14.38
C TYR A 200 -9.97 -4.49 13.19
N ALA A 201 -9.35 -4.83 12.05
CA ALA A 201 -10.03 -5.22 10.83
C ALA A 201 -10.83 -6.52 11.02
N LEU A 202 -10.31 -7.48 11.78
CA LEU A 202 -10.98 -8.74 12.06
C LEU A 202 -12.28 -8.51 12.85
N GLY A 203 -12.28 -7.55 13.78
CA GLY A 203 -13.49 -7.08 14.47
C GLY A 203 -14.56 -6.47 13.54
N LYS A 204 -14.17 -6.14 12.30
CA LYS A 204 -15.06 -5.67 11.21
C LYS A 204 -15.34 -6.74 10.15
N ASN A 205 -15.03 -8.01 10.45
CA ASN A 205 -15.11 -9.14 9.52
C ASN A 205 -14.20 -9.02 8.29
N ILE A 206 -13.05 -8.36 8.44
CA ILE A 206 -12.03 -8.26 7.40
C ILE A 206 -10.74 -8.92 7.89
N ILE A 207 -10.20 -9.86 7.13
CA ILE A 207 -8.86 -10.40 7.37
C ILE A 207 -7.85 -9.53 6.62
N LEU A 208 -6.91 -8.94 7.35
CA LEU A 208 -5.69 -8.38 6.79
C LEU A 208 -4.66 -9.50 6.62
N ALA A 209 -4.45 -9.97 5.39
CA ALA A 209 -3.60 -11.12 5.12
C ALA A 209 -2.10 -10.79 5.17
N ASP A 210 -1.73 -9.72 4.46
CA ASP A 210 -0.41 -9.13 4.46
C ASP A 210 -0.48 -7.63 4.17
N THR A 211 0.57 -6.90 4.51
CA THR A 211 0.71 -5.47 4.22
C THR A 211 2.17 -5.10 3.99
N LYS A 212 2.41 -4.08 3.17
CA LYS A 212 3.69 -3.41 2.97
C LYS A 212 3.68 -2.04 3.65
N ILE A 213 4.66 -1.81 4.52
CA ILE A 213 4.87 -0.52 5.20
C ILE A 213 6.19 0.09 4.72
N GLU A 214 6.25 1.42 4.61
CA GLU A 214 7.49 2.15 4.32
C GLU A 214 7.82 3.11 5.45
N PHE A 215 9.12 3.32 5.65
CA PHE A 215 9.64 4.23 6.66
C PHE A 215 10.66 5.19 6.07
N GLY A 216 10.85 6.31 6.75
CA GLY A 216 11.91 7.25 6.48
C GLY A 216 12.28 8.04 7.72
N PHE A 217 13.33 8.84 7.62
CA PHE A 217 13.71 9.78 8.66
C PHE A 217 13.15 11.16 8.40
N ILE A 218 12.50 11.74 9.41
CA ILE A 218 12.05 13.13 9.45
C ILE A 218 12.63 13.74 10.71
N ASP A 219 13.41 14.81 10.58
CA ASP A 219 14.09 15.46 11.71
C ASP A 219 14.93 14.48 12.58
N GLY A 220 15.52 13.47 11.94
CA GLY A 220 16.33 12.43 12.59
C GLY A 220 15.52 11.33 13.30
N GLN A 221 14.19 11.35 13.21
CA GLN A 221 13.32 10.36 13.83
C GLN A 221 12.74 9.40 12.80
N LEU A 222 12.67 8.11 13.16
CA LEU A 222 12.01 7.10 12.34
C LEU A 222 10.51 7.39 12.28
N THR A 223 10.00 7.49 11.06
CA THR A 223 8.63 7.91 10.78
C THR A 223 8.02 7.01 9.73
N LEU A 224 6.74 6.67 9.91
CA LEU A 224 5.95 5.95 8.92
C LEU A 224 5.59 6.90 7.77
N ILE A 225 5.88 6.49 6.54
CA ILE A 225 5.67 7.30 5.32
C ILE A 225 4.79 6.55 4.31
N ASP A 226 4.66 7.10 3.11
CA ASP A 226 3.94 6.49 1.98
C ASP A 226 2.41 6.44 2.20
N GLU A 227 1.74 5.37 1.79
CA GLU A 227 0.35 5.08 2.17
C GLU A 227 0.35 3.97 3.23
N LEU A 228 -0.74 3.87 4.00
CA LEU A 228 -0.81 2.88 5.07
C LEU A 228 -2.07 2.03 4.98
N LEU A 229 -1.86 0.71 4.94
CA LEU A 229 -2.91 -0.31 5.11
C LEU A 229 -4.09 -0.13 4.14
N THR A 230 -3.76 0.16 2.88
CA THR A 230 -4.73 0.33 1.79
C THR A 230 -4.85 -0.94 0.94
N PRO A 231 -5.90 -1.10 0.12
CA PRO A 231 -6.01 -2.19 -0.85
C PRO A 231 -4.90 -2.22 -1.92
N ASP A 232 -4.12 -1.15 -2.05
CA ASP A 232 -2.96 -1.08 -2.94
C ASP A 232 -1.68 -1.63 -2.27
N SER A 233 -1.57 -1.47 -0.95
CA SER A 233 -0.42 -1.87 -0.12
C SER A 233 -0.66 -3.15 0.69
N SER A 234 -1.89 -3.67 0.70
CA SER A 234 -2.34 -4.76 1.58
C SER A 234 -3.32 -5.69 0.89
N ARG A 235 -3.40 -6.92 1.38
CA ARG A 235 -4.44 -7.88 1.00
C ARG A 235 -5.53 -7.96 2.05
N PHE A 236 -6.76 -7.73 1.62
CA PHE A 236 -7.94 -7.74 2.49
C PHE A 236 -8.91 -8.81 2.04
N TRP A 237 -9.33 -9.68 2.96
CA TRP A 237 -10.30 -10.74 2.67
C TRP A 237 -11.57 -10.59 3.50
N ASN A 238 -12.68 -11.01 2.94
CA ASN A 238 -13.91 -11.18 3.70
C ASN A 238 -13.78 -12.36 4.68
N ALA A 239 -13.89 -12.11 5.98
CA ALA A 239 -13.76 -13.13 7.01
C ALA A 239 -14.92 -14.13 7.04
N PHE A 240 -16.12 -13.76 6.57
CA PHE A 240 -17.31 -14.62 6.66
C PHE A 240 -17.17 -15.94 5.91
N ASN A 241 -16.50 -15.91 4.76
CA ASN A 241 -16.32 -17.09 3.89
C ASN A 241 -14.87 -17.59 3.88
N TYR A 242 -14.05 -17.16 4.83
CA TYR A 242 -12.64 -17.51 4.85
C TYR A 242 -12.46 -18.98 5.23
N GLN A 243 -11.86 -19.73 4.31
CA GLN A 243 -11.42 -21.10 4.54
C GLN A 243 -10.08 -21.34 3.83
N PRO A 244 -9.01 -21.73 4.56
CA PRO A 244 -7.73 -22.09 3.96
C PRO A 244 -7.89 -23.20 2.90
N GLY A 245 -7.16 -23.07 1.80
CA GLY A 245 -7.21 -23.99 0.65
C GLY A 245 -8.42 -23.80 -0.27
N GLN A 246 -9.27 -22.81 -0.02
CA GLN A 246 -10.44 -22.47 -0.85
C GLN A 246 -10.28 -21.09 -1.49
N TYR A 247 -11.29 -20.67 -2.25
CA TYR A 247 -11.36 -19.33 -2.82
C TYR A 247 -11.33 -18.26 -1.72
N LEU A 248 -10.43 -17.29 -1.86
CA LEU A 248 -10.30 -16.14 -0.97
C LEU A 248 -11.04 -14.95 -1.60
N ASP A 249 -12.04 -14.41 -0.92
CA ASP A 249 -12.80 -13.27 -1.41
C ASP A 249 -12.04 -11.95 -1.12
N ASN A 250 -11.30 -11.47 -2.13
CA ASN A 250 -10.30 -10.39 -2.00
C ASN A 250 -10.88 -9.00 -2.28
N TYR A 251 -10.86 -8.08 -1.33
CA TYR A 251 -11.28 -6.70 -1.57
C TYR A 251 -10.27 -5.82 -2.32
N ASP A 252 -9.08 -6.35 -2.60
CA ASP A 252 -7.96 -5.64 -3.22
C ASP A 252 -7.87 -5.84 -4.74
N LYS A 253 -6.71 -5.51 -5.33
CA LYS A 253 -6.41 -5.63 -6.76
C LYS A 253 -6.46 -7.05 -7.31
N GLN A 254 -6.68 -8.08 -6.49
CA GLN A 254 -6.67 -9.46 -6.95
C GLN A 254 -7.72 -9.75 -8.02
N LEU A 255 -8.85 -9.03 -8.05
CA LEU A 255 -9.84 -9.12 -9.14
C LEU A 255 -9.21 -8.78 -10.50
N VAL A 256 -8.44 -7.68 -10.55
CA VAL A 256 -7.74 -7.21 -11.75
C VAL A 256 -6.63 -8.19 -12.15
N ARG A 257 -5.84 -8.66 -11.17
CA ARG A 257 -4.77 -9.65 -11.40
C ARG A 257 -5.32 -10.95 -11.98
N ASN A 258 -6.38 -11.49 -11.39
CA ASN A 258 -7.00 -12.74 -11.86
C ASN A 258 -7.56 -12.58 -13.28
N TRP A 259 -8.18 -11.44 -13.59
CA TRP A 259 -8.68 -11.21 -14.94
C TRP A 259 -7.55 -11.14 -15.98
N LEU A 260 -6.46 -10.41 -15.68
CA LEU A 260 -5.28 -10.31 -16.54
C LEU A 260 -4.58 -11.65 -16.76
N GLU A 261 -4.48 -12.49 -15.73
CA GLU A 261 -3.92 -13.85 -15.89
C GLU A 261 -4.77 -14.72 -16.81
N ASN A 262 -6.10 -14.58 -16.75
CA ASN A 262 -7.02 -15.33 -17.60
C ASN A 262 -7.21 -14.73 -19.00
N SER A 263 -6.75 -13.50 -19.24
CA SER A 263 -6.85 -12.85 -20.57
C SER A 263 -5.81 -13.37 -21.56
N GLY A 264 -4.82 -14.15 -21.10
CA GLY A 264 -3.70 -14.62 -21.91
C GLY A 264 -2.62 -13.56 -22.15
N TRP A 265 -2.61 -12.48 -21.36
CA TRP A 265 -1.57 -11.45 -21.46
C TRP A 265 -0.23 -11.98 -20.93
N ASP A 266 0.83 -11.74 -21.69
CA ASP A 266 2.20 -12.22 -21.39
C ASP A 266 2.90 -11.44 -20.27
N LYS A 267 2.29 -10.34 -19.79
CA LYS A 267 2.82 -9.43 -18.76
C LYS A 267 4.01 -8.58 -19.22
N GLU A 268 4.35 -8.64 -20.52
CA GLU A 268 5.46 -7.88 -21.12
C GLU A 268 4.96 -6.91 -22.19
N SER A 269 3.98 -7.33 -23.00
CA SER A 269 3.35 -6.50 -24.01
C SER A 269 2.44 -5.43 -23.40
N THR A 270 1.93 -4.52 -24.23
CA THR A 270 0.94 -3.51 -23.79
C THR A 270 -0.26 -4.21 -23.13
N PRO A 271 -0.63 -3.85 -21.88
CA PRO A 271 -1.71 -4.51 -21.18
C PRO A 271 -3.06 -4.28 -21.90
N PRO A 272 -3.96 -5.28 -21.90
CA PRO A 272 -5.28 -5.13 -22.48
C PRO A 272 -6.14 -4.15 -21.65
N TYR A 273 -7.14 -3.53 -22.30
CA TYR A 273 -8.17 -2.76 -21.61
C TYR A 273 -9.00 -3.65 -20.69
N LEU A 274 -9.32 -3.15 -19.50
CA LEU A 274 -10.15 -3.85 -18.53
C LEU A 274 -11.62 -3.79 -18.94
N PRO A 275 -12.39 -4.90 -18.80
CA PRO A 275 -13.84 -4.85 -18.95
C PRO A 275 -14.45 -3.90 -17.92
N VAL A 276 -15.50 -3.19 -18.32
CA VAL A 276 -16.21 -2.22 -17.47
C VAL A 276 -16.66 -2.84 -16.15
N GLU A 277 -17.09 -4.10 -16.15
CA GLU A 277 -17.49 -4.81 -14.93
C GLU A 277 -16.33 -5.05 -13.96
N ILE A 278 -15.11 -5.30 -14.45
CA ILE A 278 -13.92 -5.44 -13.60
C ILE A 278 -13.58 -4.09 -12.95
N ILE A 279 -13.66 -3.00 -13.72
CA ILE A 279 -13.43 -1.63 -13.20
C ILE A 279 -14.45 -1.29 -12.11
N LYS A 280 -15.75 -1.47 -12.39
CA LYS A 280 -16.84 -1.19 -11.43
C LYS A 280 -16.74 -2.03 -10.16
N ASN A 281 -16.48 -3.33 -10.30
CA ASN A 281 -16.36 -4.23 -9.16
C ASN A 281 -15.12 -3.91 -8.31
N THR A 282 -14.01 -3.52 -8.94
CA THR A 282 -12.81 -3.07 -8.21
C THR A 282 -13.09 -1.79 -7.43
N ALA A 283 -13.70 -0.78 -8.07
CA ALA A 283 -14.08 0.46 -7.40
C ALA A 283 -15.03 0.21 -6.22
N LYS A 284 -16.02 -0.67 -6.41
CA LYS A 284 -16.95 -1.07 -5.34
C LYS A 284 -16.23 -1.71 -4.16
N ARG A 285 -15.33 -2.66 -4.40
CA ARG A 285 -14.58 -3.37 -3.33
C ARG A 285 -13.71 -2.41 -2.52
N TYR A 286 -13.09 -1.42 -3.18
CA TYR A 286 -12.28 -0.41 -2.51
C TYR A 286 -13.13 0.44 -1.56
N THR A 287 -14.26 0.96 -2.05
CA THR A 287 -15.20 1.73 -1.24
C THR A 287 -15.79 0.90 -0.10
N GLU A 288 -16.07 -0.39 -0.33
CA GLU A 288 -16.59 -1.30 0.68
C GLU A 288 -15.61 -1.52 1.84
N VAL A 289 -14.32 -1.76 1.55
CA VAL A 289 -13.28 -1.85 2.61
C VAL A 289 -13.21 -0.57 3.42
N PHE A 290 -13.20 0.58 2.76
CA PHE A 290 -13.14 1.84 3.49
C PHE A 290 -14.34 2.03 4.40
N ALA A 291 -15.55 1.76 3.91
CA ALA A 291 -16.78 1.87 4.70
C ALA A 291 -16.78 0.90 5.91
N LEU A 292 -16.34 -0.34 5.71
CA LEU A 292 -16.27 -1.34 6.78
C LEU A 292 -15.23 -0.99 7.85
N LEU A 293 -14.08 -0.42 7.46
CA LEU A 293 -13.02 -0.03 8.40
C LEU A 293 -13.36 1.23 9.20
N SER A 294 -14.05 2.19 8.58
CA SER A 294 -14.31 3.53 9.12
C SER A 294 -15.64 3.70 9.87
N THR A 295 -16.48 2.66 9.90
CA THR A 295 -17.69 2.59 10.75
C THR A 295 -17.40 1.87 12.06
#